data_AF-W7BEX7-F1
#
_entry.id   AF-W7BEX7-F1
#
_cell.length_a   1.000
_cell.length_b   1.000
_cell.length_c   1.000
_cell.angle_alpha   90.00
_cell.angle_beta   90.00
_cell.angle_gamma   90.00
#
_symmetry.space_group_name_H-M   'P 1'
#
loop_
_entity.id
_entity.type
_entity.pdbx_description
1 polymer ?
#
loop_
_entity_poly.entity_id
_entity_poly.type
_entity_poly.pdbx_seq_one_letter_code
_entity_poly.pdbx_strand_id
1 'polypeptide(L)'
;MNKKLGILESLLFAAGDEGLSTKQLTEVMEISHIEALNLLETLSDSYAKTAERGIVLLELAGTFQLATKKEHAAYLRKLVEVPGSTALSQASLETLAIIAYRQPITRMEIDDIRGVKTDGPIHTLTAKGL
;
A
#
# COMPACT_ATOMS: atom_id res chain seq x y z
N MET A 1 8.02 2.47 -28.74
CA MET A 1 6.77 2.25 -27.98
C MET A 1 5.66 3.03 -28.67
N ASN A 2 4.50 2.43 -28.96
CA ASN A 2 3.35 3.15 -29.54
C ASN A 2 2.99 4.34 -28.61
N LYS A 3 2.82 5.55 -29.15
CA LYS A 3 2.57 6.77 -28.36
C LYS A 3 1.40 6.59 -27.37
N LYS A 4 0.36 5.84 -27.76
CA LYS A 4 -0.80 5.54 -26.91
C LYS A 4 -0.48 4.61 -25.74
N LEU A 5 0.41 3.62 -25.92
CA LEU A 5 0.84 2.73 -24.82
C LEU A 5 1.59 3.51 -23.75
N GLY A 6 2.47 4.44 -24.14
CA GLY A 6 3.18 5.29 -23.18
C GLY A 6 2.23 6.20 -22.38
N ILE A 7 1.19 6.72 -23.03
CA ILE A 7 0.14 7.50 -22.35
C ILE A 7 -0.60 6.62 -21.34
N LEU A 8 -1.07 5.42 -21.75
CA LEU A 8 -1.74 4.49 -20.86
C LEU A 8 -0.89 4.10 -19.65
N GLU A 9 0.38 3.73 -19.87
CA GLU A 9 1.34 3.42 -18.80
C GLU A 9 1.49 4.59 -17.82
N SER A 10 1.58 5.83 -18.33
CA SER A 10 1.68 7.01 -17.48
C SER A 10 0.43 7.26 -16.63
N LEU A 11 -0.77 7.04 -17.19
CA LEU A 11 -2.03 7.22 -16.48
C LEU A 11 -2.18 6.18 -15.36
N LEU A 12 -1.89 4.91 -15.66
CA LEU A 12 -1.95 3.83 -14.68
C LEU A 12 -0.89 3.99 -13.57
N PHE A 13 0.30 4.48 -13.92
CA PHE A 13 1.33 4.79 -12.92
C PHE A 13 0.90 5.92 -11.99
N ALA A 14 0.31 6.99 -12.54
CA ALA A 14 -0.18 8.12 -11.76
C ALA A 14 -1.37 7.76 -10.86
N ALA A 15 -2.22 6.81 -11.29
CA ALA A 15 -3.38 6.35 -10.52
C ALA A 15 -3.00 5.46 -9.31
N GLY A 16 -1.80 4.85 -9.33
CA GLY A 16 -1.33 3.99 -8.24
C GLY A 16 -2.29 2.83 -7.93
N ASP A 17 -2.54 2.60 -6.64
CA ASP A 17 -3.32 1.47 -6.11
C ASP A 17 -4.85 1.64 -6.28
N GLU A 18 -5.34 2.80 -6.71
CA GLU A 18 -6.76 2.95 -7.07
C GLU A 18 -7.04 2.38 -8.47
N GLY A 19 -6.03 2.41 -9.34
CA GLY A 19 -6.14 2.02 -10.73
C GLY A 19 -7.12 2.88 -11.54
N LEU A 20 -7.40 2.45 -12.76
CA LEU A 20 -8.35 3.11 -13.66
C LEU A 20 -9.30 2.10 -14.29
N SER A 21 -10.59 2.43 -14.30
CA SER A 21 -11.58 1.67 -15.06
C SER A 21 -11.44 1.91 -16.55
N THR A 22 -11.93 0.96 -17.37
CA THR A 22 -11.95 1.13 -18.82
C THR A 22 -12.75 2.37 -19.24
N LYS A 23 -13.80 2.74 -18.48
CA LYS A 23 -14.59 3.96 -18.75
C LYS A 23 -13.74 5.23 -18.60
N GLN A 24 -12.99 5.34 -17.50
CA GLN A 24 -12.08 6.47 -17.28
C GLN A 24 -11.01 6.53 -18.38
N LEU A 25 -10.46 5.38 -18.78
CA LEU A 25 -9.48 5.33 -19.86
C LEU A 25 -10.06 5.79 -21.20
N THR A 26 -11.27 5.36 -21.55
CA THR A 26 -11.93 5.82 -22.79
C THR A 26 -12.21 7.31 -22.81
N GLU A 27 -12.60 7.88 -21.66
CA GLU A 27 -12.90 9.31 -21.53
C GLU A 27 -11.62 10.15 -21.60
N VAL A 28 -10.59 9.80 -20.82
CA VAL A 28 -9.34 10.57 -20.73
C VAL A 28 -8.50 10.47 -22.00
N MET A 29 -8.46 9.30 -22.63
CA MET A 29 -7.65 9.08 -23.84
C MET A 29 -8.43 9.37 -25.14
N GLU A 30 -9.73 9.68 -25.05
CA GLU A 30 -10.63 9.90 -26.18
C GLU A 30 -10.61 8.74 -27.19
N ILE A 31 -10.67 7.51 -26.68
CA ILE A 31 -10.61 6.27 -27.48
C ILE A 31 -11.85 5.40 -27.29
N SER A 32 -12.06 4.48 -28.23
CA SER A 32 -13.12 3.48 -28.11
C SER A 32 -12.82 2.46 -27.00
N HIS A 33 -13.86 1.83 -26.46
CA HIS A 33 -13.73 0.77 -25.47
C HIS A 33 -12.88 -0.41 -25.96
N ILE A 34 -13.06 -0.81 -27.22
CA ILE A 34 -12.28 -1.88 -27.85
C ILE A 34 -10.80 -1.50 -27.93
N GLU A 35 -10.50 -0.25 -28.29
CA GLU A 35 -9.12 0.22 -28.35
C GLU A 35 -8.47 0.26 -26.96
N ALA A 36 -9.19 0.67 -25.92
CA ALA A 36 -8.69 0.63 -24.55
C ALA A 36 -8.34 -0.79 -24.11
N LEU A 37 -9.21 -1.77 -24.39
CA LEU A 37 -8.96 -3.18 -24.08
C LEU A 37 -7.72 -3.72 -24.81
N ASN A 38 -7.59 -3.42 -26.10
CA ASN A 38 -6.43 -3.83 -26.89
C ASN A 38 -5.12 -3.23 -26.36
N LEU A 39 -5.15 -1.96 -25.91
CA LEU A 39 -3.98 -1.31 -25.32
C LEU A 39 -3.62 -1.93 -23.97
N LEU A 40 -4.61 -2.23 -23.12
CA LEU A 40 -4.41 -2.90 -21.83
C LEU A 40 -3.82 -4.31 -22.02
N GLU A 41 -4.34 -5.09 -22.96
CA GLU A 41 -3.82 -6.42 -23.30
C GLU A 41 -2.38 -6.33 -23.80
N THR A 42 -2.11 -5.43 -24.75
CA THR A 42 -0.76 -5.21 -25.29
C THR A 42 0.22 -4.79 -24.20
N LEU A 43 -0.20 -3.91 -23.28
CA LEU A 43 0.62 -3.46 -22.16
C LEU A 43 0.89 -4.62 -21.18
N SER A 44 -0.14 -5.39 -20.83
CA SER A 44 -0.03 -6.58 -19.98
C SER A 44 0.98 -7.57 -20.54
N ASP A 45 0.86 -7.89 -21.84
CA ASP A 45 1.77 -8.77 -22.56
C ASP A 45 3.21 -8.27 -22.54
N SER A 46 3.40 -6.96 -22.73
CA SER A 46 4.73 -6.35 -22.72
C SER A 46 5.44 -6.50 -21.37
N TYR A 47 4.69 -6.44 -20.26
CA TYR A 47 5.25 -6.65 -18.92
C TYR A 47 5.44 -8.14 -18.58
N ALA A 48 4.53 -8.99 -19.05
CA ALA A 48 4.58 -10.42 -18.79
C ALA A 48 5.72 -11.12 -19.55
N LYS A 49 5.93 -10.77 -20.82
CA LYS A 49 6.91 -11.44 -21.70
C LYS A 49 8.36 -11.04 -21.44
N THR A 50 8.60 -9.90 -20.79
CA THR A 50 9.95 -9.41 -20.51
C THR A 50 10.34 -9.68 -19.06
N ALA A 51 11.30 -10.58 -18.86
CA ALA A 51 11.84 -10.91 -17.53
C ALA A 51 12.52 -9.70 -16.85
N GLU A 52 13.03 -8.74 -17.61
CA GLU A 52 13.71 -7.54 -17.10
C GLU A 52 12.75 -6.50 -16.49
N ARG A 53 11.43 -6.63 -16.70
CA ARG A 53 10.43 -5.69 -16.17
C ARG A 53 9.95 -6.18 -14.79
N GLY A 54 10.01 -5.34 -13.76
CA GLY A 54 9.62 -5.70 -12.39
C GLY A 54 8.15 -5.46 -12.03
N ILE A 55 7.36 -4.92 -12.95
CA ILE A 55 5.94 -4.59 -12.77
C ILE A 55 5.05 -5.44 -13.68
N VAL A 56 3.77 -5.53 -13.34
CA VAL A 56 2.69 -6.21 -14.07
C VAL A 56 1.44 -5.34 -14.06
N LEU A 57 0.59 -5.54 -15.05
CA LEU A 57 -0.76 -5.01 -15.06
C LEU A 57 -1.70 -6.00 -14.39
N LEU A 58 -2.51 -5.55 -13.44
CA LEU A 58 -3.55 -6.35 -12.79
C LEU A 58 -4.92 -5.74 -13.04
N GLU A 59 -5.93 -6.60 -13.15
CA GLU A 59 -7.34 -6.21 -13.13
C GLU A 59 -7.94 -6.62 -11.78
N LEU A 60 -8.50 -5.64 -11.05
CA LEU A 60 -9.12 -5.85 -9.74
C LEU A 60 -10.43 -5.06 -9.68
N ALA A 61 -11.54 -5.73 -9.36
CA ALA A 61 -12.85 -5.10 -9.20
C ALA A 61 -13.27 -4.16 -10.37
N GLY A 62 -12.83 -4.46 -11.60
CA GLY A 62 -13.14 -3.68 -12.80
C GLY A 62 -12.24 -2.44 -13.02
N THR A 63 -11.17 -2.29 -12.25
CA THR A 63 -10.09 -1.32 -12.51
C THR A 63 -8.79 -2.03 -12.87
N PHE A 64 -7.94 -1.33 -13.61
CA PHE A 64 -6.61 -1.78 -14.01
C PHE A 64 -5.56 -0.98 -13.26
N GLN A 65 -4.55 -1.65 -12.72
CA GLN A 65 -3.46 -0.99 -11.99
C GLN A 65 -2.11 -1.66 -12.22
N LEU A 66 -1.04 -0.88 -12.07
CA LEU A 66 0.32 -1.41 -12.09
C LEU A 66 0.68 -1.93 -10.70
N ALA A 67 1.22 -3.14 -10.64
CA ALA A 67 1.71 -3.74 -9.41
C ALA A 67 3.09 -4.36 -9.62
N THR A 68 3.81 -4.60 -8.54
CA THR A 68 5.11 -5.30 -8.60
C THR A 68 4.95 -6.79 -8.80
N LYS A 69 5.86 -7.43 -9.54
CA LYS A 69 5.90 -8.90 -9.68
C LYS A 69 6.13 -9.58 -8.33
N LYS A 70 5.40 -10.67 -8.09
CA LYS A 70 5.48 -11.47 -6.84
C LYS A 70 6.89 -11.99 -6.56
N GLU A 71 7.67 -12.28 -7.60
CA GLU A 71 9.06 -12.75 -7.49
C GLU A 71 10.00 -11.73 -6.82
N HIS A 72 9.65 -10.44 -6.82
CA HIS A 72 10.43 -9.39 -6.17
C HIS A 72 9.99 -9.09 -4.73
N ALA A 73 9.01 -9.82 -4.18
CA ALA A 73 8.45 -9.55 -2.85
C ALA A 73 9.51 -9.56 -1.73
N ALA A 74 10.52 -10.42 -1.81
CA ALA A 74 11.60 -10.46 -0.82
C ALA A 74 12.43 -9.17 -0.77
N TYR A 75 12.63 -8.49 -1.91
CA TYR A 75 13.35 -7.22 -1.99
C TYR A 75 12.49 -6.06 -1.49
N LEU A 76 11.20 -6.07 -1.83
CA LEU A 76 10.24 -5.06 -1.35
C LEU A 76 10.06 -5.14 0.17
N ARG A 77 10.07 -6.34 0.77
CA ARG A 77 10.09 -6.49 2.23
C ARG A 77 11.29 -5.78 2.87
N LYS A 78 12.49 -5.95 2.31
CA LYS A 78 13.70 -5.27 2.80
C LYS A 78 13.61 -3.75 2.66
N LEU A 79 12.92 -3.25 1.63
CA LEU A 79 12.69 -1.81 1.44
C LEU A 79 11.74 -1.25 2.51
N VAL A 80 10.72 -2.01 2.88
CA VAL A 80 9.70 -1.62 3.88
C VAL A 80 10.16 -1.87 5.32
N GLU A 81 11.05 -2.84 5.53
CA GLU A 81 11.77 -3.08 6.80
C GLU A 81 12.76 -1.94 7.07
N VAL A 82 12.22 -0.74 7.31
CA VAL A 82 12.93 0.32 8.02
C VAL A 82 13.18 -0.20 9.45
N PRO A 83 14.42 -0.14 9.96
CA PRO A 83 14.68 -0.42 11.37
C PRO A 83 13.86 0.57 12.23
N GLY A 84 12.68 0.13 12.72
CA GLY A 84 11.78 0.99 13.52
C GLY A 84 10.27 0.77 13.30
N SER A 85 9.84 0.09 12.23
CA SER A 85 8.41 -0.25 12.02
C SER A 85 7.98 -1.55 12.72
N THR A 86 8.60 -1.89 13.85
CA THR A 86 8.08 -2.99 14.68
C THR A 86 6.64 -2.66 15.06
N ALA A 87 5.75 -3.59 14.77
CA ALA A 87 4.38 -3.54 15.25
C ALA A 87 4.39 -3.30 16.77
N LEU A 88 3.41 -2.56 17.28
CA LEU A 88 3.28 -2.37 18.71
C LEU A 88 3.18 -3.76 19.37
N SER A 89 3.99 -3.98 20.41
CA SER A 89 3.86 -5.19 21.23
C SER A 89 2.46 -5.25 21.82
N GLN A 90 1.99 -6.45 22.19
CA GLN A 90 0.69 -6.59 22.86
C GLN A 90 0.60 -5.69 24.11
N ALA A 91 1.68 -5.59 24.89
CA ALA A 91 1.74 -4.70 26.04
C ALA A 91 1.60 -3.22 25.66
N SER A 92 2.18 -2.80 24.53
CA SER A 92 2.02 -1.44 23.98
C SER A 92 0.60 -1.18 23.49
N LEU A 93 -0.04 -2.16 22.83
CA LEU A 93 -1.43 -2.05 22.37
C LEU A 93 -2.42 -1.96 23.53
N GLU A 94 -2.28 -2.81 24.55
CA GLU A 94 -3.12 -2.77 25.75
C GLU A 94 -2.98 -1.43 26.49
N THR A 95 -1.75 -0.94 26.61
CA THR A 95 -1.45 0.37 27.22
C THR A 95 -2.09 1.50 26.42
N LEU A 96 -1.94 1.49 25.09
CA LEU A 96 -2.55 2.49 24.20
C LEU A 96 -4.08 2.46 24.28
N ALA A 97 -4.69 1.28 24.32
CA ALA A 97 -6.13 1.13 24.45
C ALA A 97 -6.65 1.76 25.75
N ILE A 98 -5.96 1.55 26.88
CA ILE A 98 -6.34 2.18 28.16
C ILE A 98 -6.26 3.71 28.03
N ILE A 99 -5.17 4.25 27.49
CA ILE A 99 -5.00 5.70 27.30
C ILE A 99 -6.13 6.27 26.43
N ALA A 100 -6.39 5.66 25.26
CA ALA A 100 -7.39 6.15 24.31
C ALA A 100 -8.80 6.24 24.91
N TYR A 101 -9.19 5.29 25.75
CA TYR A 101 -10.53 5.24 26.35
C TYR A 101 -10.64 5.94 27.71
N ARG A 102 -9.52 6.21 28.39
CA ARG A 102 -9.51 6.75 29.77
C ARG A 102 -8.78 8.08 29.91
N GLN A 103 -8.24 8.66 28.83
CA GLN A 103 -7.59 9.97 28.89
C GLN A 103 -8.56 11.06 29.40
N PRO A 104 -8.12 11.96 30.31
CA PRO A 104 -6.77 12.02 30.89
C PRO A 104 -6.55 10.97 32.00
N ILE A 105 -5.46 10.21 31.89
CA ILE A 105 -5.06 9.16 32.85
C ILE A 105 -3.55 9.23 33.11
N THR A 106 -3.12 8.91 34.32
CA THR A 106 -1.70 8.90 34.73
C THR A 106 -1.08 7.52 34.54
N ARG A 107 0.26 7.46 34.39
CA ARG A 107 1.00 6.18 34.32
C ARG A 107 0.67 5.24 35.48
N MET A 108 0.57 5.77 36.71
CA MET A 108 0.31 4.93 37.88
C MET A 108 -1.07 4.26 37.81
N GLU A 109 -2.08 4.95 37.28
CA GLU A 109 -3.41 4.38 37.08
C GLU A 109 -3.40 3.34 35.94
N ILE A 110 -2.60 3.54 34.90
CA ILE A 110 -2.44 2.54 33.84
C ILE A 110 -1.74 1.28 34.37
N ASP A 111 -0.69 1.44 35.18
CA ASP A 111 0.02 0.34 35.83
C ASP A 111 -0.94 -0.47 36.73
N ASP A 112 -1.82 0.19 37.46
CA ASP A 112 -2.83 -0.44 38.31
C ASP A 112 -3.85 -1.25 37.49
N ILE A 113 -4.37 -0.66 36.40
CA ILE A 113 -5.31 -1.35 35.50
C ILE A 113 -4.66 -2.57 34.82
N ARG A 114 -3.39 -2.49 34.43
CA ARG A 114 -2.67 -3.59 33.76
C ARG A 114 -2.09 -4.60 34.74
N GLY A 115 -1.93 -4.24 36.02
CA GLY A 115 -1.25 -5.06 37.03
C GLY A 115 0.25 -5.27 36.79
N VAL A 116 0.86 -4.54 35.85
CA VAL A 116 2.28 -4.62 35.49
C VAL A 116 2.83 -3.26 35.08
N LYS A 117 4.14 -3.06 35.22
CA LYS A 117 4.80 -1.80 34.84
C LYS A 117 4.67 -1.49 33.35
N THR A 118 4.34 -0.25 33.02
CA THR A 118 4.11 0.23 31.65
C THR A 118 5.19 1.16 31.10
N ASP A 119 6.35 1.29 31.75
CA ASP A 119 7.45 2.18 31.31
C ASP A 119 7.89 1.94 29.85
N GLY A 120 8.14 0.68 29.48
CA GLY A 120 8.53 0.30 28.12
C GLY A 120 7.44 0.59 27.07
N PRO A 121 6.19 0.12 27.30
CA PRO A 121 5.03 0.51 26.50
C PRO A 121 4.87 2.01 26.30
N ILE A 122 4.88 2.81 27.37
CA ILE A 122 4.71 4.27 27.30
C ILE A 122 5.86 4.92 26.52
N HIS A 123 7.11 4.51 26.75
CA HIS A 123 8.25 5.00 25.99
C HIS A 123 8.10 4.70 24.49
N THR A 124 7.64 3.50 24.15
CA THR A 124 7.40 3.07 22.75
C THR A 124 6.30 3.90 22.09
N LEU A 125 5.19 4.15 22.80
CA LEU A 125 4.07 4.95 22.29
C LEU A 125 4.50 6.40 22.08
N THR A 126 5.18 6.99 23.06
CA THR A 126 5.73 8.36 22.98
C THR A 126 6.69 8.52 21.81
N ALA A 127 7.61 7.57 21.62
CA ALA A 127 8.57 7.59 20.51
C ALA A 127 7.90 7.49 19.13
N LYS A 128 6.68 6.94 19.06
CA LYS A 128 5.86 6.82 17.85
C LYS A 128 4.82 7.94 17.71
N GLY A 129 4.76 8.89 18.66
CA GLY A 129 3.79 10.00 18.65
C GLY A 129 2.33 9.55 18.83
N LEU A 130 2.13 8.44 19.57
CA LEU A 130 0.82 7.85 19.88
C LEU A 130 0.43 8.07 21.34
#